data_AF-A0A7X3PG44-F1
#
_entry.id   AF-A0A7X3PG44-F1
#
_cell.length_a   1.000
_cell.length_b   1.000
_cell.length_c   1.000
_cell.angle_alpha   90.00
_cell.angle_beta   90.00
_cell.angle_gamma   90.00
#
_symmetry.space_group_name_H-M   'P 1'
#
loop_
_entity.id
_entity.type
_entity.pdbx_description
1 polymer ?
#
loop_
_entity_poly.entity_id
_entity_poly.type
_entity_poly.pdbx_seq_one_letter_code
_entity_poly.pdbx_strand_id
1 'polypeptide(L)'
;MSRIHFVVKESARLRYQAQADREGKSLGQWLREAADERLAATRPRKFTLEELREFNAACDARHPPGAREPDWEEAKRLIEEGKLSSARKQGLL
;
A
#
# COMPACT_ATOMS: atom_id res chain seq x y z
N MET A 1 -23.51 -12.81 1.93
CA MET A 1 -23.41 -11.41 1.45
C MET A 1 -23.45 -10.49 2.65
N SER A 2 -22.47 -9.59 2.79
CA SER A 2 -22.46 -8.59 3.86
C SER A 2 -23.11 -7.30 3.37
N ARG A 3 -23.92 -6.65 4.23
CA ARG A 3 -24.58 -5.38 3.91
C ARG A 3 -23.79 -4.23 4.53
N ILE A 4 -23.49 -3.21 3.73
CA ILE A 4 -22.79 -2.00 4.15
C ILE A 4 -23.81 -0.86 4.16
N HIS A 5 -23.89 -0.14 5.28
CA HIS A 5 -24.67 1.08 5.42
C HIS A 5 -23.72 2.25 5.64
N PHE A 6 -23.94 3.37 4.94
CA PHE A 6 -23.17 4.58 5.15
C PHE A 6 -24.08 5.80 4.96
N VAL A 7 -23.80 6.86 5.69
CA VAL A 7 -24.58 8.10 5.68
C VAL A 7 -23.90 9.09 4.75
N VAL A 8 -24.67 9.67 3.84
CA VAL A 8 -24.21 10.73 2.94
C VAL A 8 -25.14 11.92 3.02
N LYS A 9 -24.62 13.09 2.67
CA LYS A 9 -25.46 14.28 2.44
C LYS A 9 -26.43 13.99 1.30
N GLU A 10 -27.65 14.52 1.39
CA GLU A 10 -28.66 14.35 0.35
C GLU A 10 -28.16 14.85 -1.02
N SER A 11 -27.44 15.97 -1.04
CA SER A 11 -26.84 16.49 -2.27
C SER A 11 -25.84 15.54 -2.93
N ALA A 12 -25.11 14.75 -2.15
CA ALA A 12 -24.20 13.73 -2.68
C ALA A 12 -24.99 12.53 -3.23
N ARG A 13 -26.01 12.07 -2.49
CA ARG A 13 -26.91 10.99 -2.92
C ARG A 13 -27.54 11.29 -4.28
N LEU A 14 -28.07 12.51 -4.47
CA LEU A 14 -28.66 12.94 -5.74
C LEU A 14 -27.65 12.90 -6.90
N ARG A 15 -26.42 13.36 -6.66
CA ARG A 15 -25.36 13.33 -7.67
C ARG A 15 -24.97 11.90 -8.06
N TYR A 16 -24.87 11.01 -7.08
CA TYR A 16 -24.54 9.60 -7.34
C TYR A 16 -25.65 8.89 -8.09
N GLN A 17 -26.91 9.13 -7.71
CA GLN A 17 -28.07 8.55 -8.39
C GLN A 17 -28.14 9.02 -9.85
N ALA A 18 -28.02 10.32 -10.08
CA ALA A 18 -28.05 10.87 -11.44
C ALA A 18 -26.93 10.30 -12.33
N GLN A 19 -25.76 10.02 -11.77
CA GLN A 19 -24.67 9.39 -12.52
C GLN A 19 -24.93 7.90 -12.78
N ALA A 20 -25.44 7.16 -11.80
CA ALA A 20 -25.83 5.78 -11.96
C ALA A 20 -26.91 5.62 -13.04
N ASP A 21 -27.91 6.51 -13.07
CA ASP A 21 -28.98 6.52 -14.06
C ASP A 21 -28.45 6.78 -15.48
N ARG A 22 -27.52 7.73 -15.63
CA ARG A 22 -26.85 8.01 -16.92
C ARG A 22 -26.08 6.80 -17.45
N GLU A 23 -25.53 5.99 -16.56
CA GLU A 23 -24.80 4.77 -16.89
C GLU A 23 -25.70 3.52 -16.98
N GLY A 24 -27.01 3.66 -16.75
CA GLY A 24 -27.96 2.54 -16.77
C GLY A 24 -27.77 1.53 -15.63
N LYS A 25 -27.20 1.96 -14.50
CA LYS A 25 -26.86 1.10 -13.35
C LYS A 25 -27.73 1.44 -12.14
N SER A 26 -27.91 0.46 -11.25
CA SER A 26 -28.42 0.76 -9.91
C SER A 26 -27.38 1.55 -9.10
N LEU A 27 -27.82 2.41 -8.18
CA LEU A 27 -26.91 3.18 -7.31
C LEU A 27 -25.91 2.28 -6.57
N GLY A 28 -26.38 1.14 -6.03
CA GLY A 28 -25.53 0.21 -5.30
C GLY A 28 -24.49 -0.48 -6.19
N GLN A 29 -24.85 -0.79 -7.44
CA GLN A 29 -23.89 -1.33 -8.41
C GLN A 29 -22.85 -0.27 -8.78
N TRP A 30 -23.31 0.94 -9.12
CA TRP A 30 -22.43 2.05 -9.50
C TRP A 30 -21.41 2.38 -8.41
N LEU A 31 -21.85 2.46 -7.15
CA LEU A 31 -20.97 2.70 -6.01
C LEU A 31 -19.94 1.57 -5.79
N ARG A 32 -20.33 0.32 -6.03
CA ARG A 32 -19.42 -0.82 -5.89
C ARG A 32 -18.33 -0.78 -6.95
N GLU A 33 -18.72 -0.57 -8.21
CA GLU A 33 -17.78 -0.46 -9.32
C GLU A 33 -16.82 0.71 -9.12
N ALA A 34 -17.32 1.88 -8.70
CA ALA A 34 -16.48 3.03 -8.39
C ALA A 34 -15.47 2.74 -7.25
N ALA A 35 -15.88 1.98 -6.23
CA ALA A 35 -14.98 1.57 -5.15
C ALA A 35 -13.91 0.57 -5.66
N ASP A 36 -14.31 -0.40 -6.46
CA ASP A 36 -13.42 -1.41 -7.04
C ASP A 36 -12.39 -0.77 -7.98
N GLU A 37 -12.82 0.18 -8.82
CA GLU A 37 -11.93 0.98 -9.68
C GLU A 37 -10.92 1.78 -8.86
N ARG A 38 -11.37 2.42 -7.77
CA ARG A 38 -10.47 3.18 -6.90
C ARG A 38 -9.44 2.26 -6.24
N LEU A 39 -9.86 1.10 -5.75
CA LEU A 39 -8.97 0.10 -5.15
C LEU A 39 -7.97 -0.44 -6.18
N ALA A 40 -8.42 -0.75 -7.40
CA ALA A 40 -7.57 -1.20 -8.49
C ALA A 40 -6.52 -0.15 -8.86
N ALA A 41 -6.90 1.13 -8.96
CA ALA A 41 -5.99 2.23 -9.26
C ALA A 41 -4.95 2.47 -8.14
N THR A 42 -5.30 2.19 -6.89
CA THR A 42 -4.37 2.27 -5.75
C THR A 42 -3.51 1.02 -5.56
N ARG A 43 -3.78 -0.05 -6.32
CA ARG A 43 -3.05 -1.30 -6.14
C ARG A 43 -1.58 -1.06 -6.50
N PRO A 44 -0.64 -1.41 -5.60
CA PRO A 44 0.78 -1.27 -5.93
C PRO A 44 1.09 -2.11 -7.17
N ARG A 45 1.91 -1.54 -8.05
CA ARG A 45 2.41 -2.26 -9.23
C ARG A 45 3.14 -3.51 -8.76
N LYS A 46 2.83 -4.65 -9.39
CA LYS A 46 3.65 -5.86 -9.20
C LYS A 46 4.96 -5.69 -9.93
N PHE A 47 6.07 -6.00 -9.27
CA PHE A 47 7.36 -6.09 -9.93
C PHE A 47 7.37 -7.25 -10.93
N THR A 48 8.04 -7.07 -12.06
CA THR A 48 8.33 -8.16 -13.00
C THR A 48 9.43 -9.04 -12.41
N LEU A 49 9.57 -10.26 -12.95
CA LEU A 49 10.67 -11.15 -12.55
C LEU A 49 12.04 -10.55 -12.87
N GLU A 50 12.15 -9.77 -13.94
CA GLU A 50 13.37 -9.09 -14.33
C GLU A 50 13.75 -8.00 -13.33
N GLU A 51 12.79 -7.15 -12.94
CA GLU A 51 13.03 -6.10 -11.94
C GLU A 51 13.44 -6.68 -10.58
N LEU A 52 12.87 -7.83 -10.19
CA LEU A 52 13.28 -8.52 -8.98
C LEU A 52 14.72 -9.07 -9.09
N ARG A 53 15.12 -9.57 -10.26
CA ARG A 53 16.50 -10.02 -10.50
C ARG A 53 17.49 -8.87 -10.45
N GLU A 54 17.17 -7.75 -11.09
CA GLU A 54 17.99 -6.54 -11.07
C GLU A 54 18.11 -5.99 -9.65
N PHE A 55 17.00 -5.94 -8.90
CA PHE A 55 17.01 -5.54 -7.50
C PHE A 55 17.91 -6.43 -6.65
N ASN A 56 17.80 -7.76 -6.80
CA ASN A 56 18.63 -8.71 -6.06
C ASN A 56 20.11 -8.54 -6.43
N ALA A 57 20.44 -8.44 -7.71
CA ALA A 57 21.82 -8.21 -8.16
C ALA A 57 22.40 -6.90 -7.60
N ALA A 58 21.58 -5.83 -7.53
CA ALA A 58 21.99 -4.58 -6.91
C ALA A 58 22.18 -4.68 -5.39
N CYS A 59 21.38 -5.51 -4.71
CA CYS A 59 21.58 -5.83 -3.30
C CYS A 59 22.88 -6.62 -3.08
N ASP A 60 23.14 -7.64 -3.90
CA ASP A 60 24.34 -8.46 -3.81
C ASP A 60 25.60 -7.64 -4.09
N ALA A 61 25.55 -6.76 -5.10
CA ALA A 61 26.67 -5.87 -5.43
C ALA A 61 27.00 -4.85 -4.31
N ARG A 62 26.00 -4.49 -3.48
CA ARG A 62 26.21 -3.63 -2.31
C ARG A 62 26.81 -4.38 -1.12
N HIS A 63 26.77 -5.71 -1.12
CA HIS A 63 27.41 -6.50 -0.08
C HIS A 63 28.90 -6.65 -0.37
N PRO A 64 29.79 -6.28 0.57
CA PRO A 64 31.21 -6.52 0.42
C PRO A 64 31.49 -8.02 0.26
N PRO A 65 32.40 -8.44 -0.64
CA PRO A 65 32.84 -9.82 -0.70
C PRO A 65 33.37 -10.27 0.68
N GLY A 66 32.78 -11.32 1.24
CA GLY A 66 33.16 -11.85 2.55
C GLY A 66 32.52 -11.15 3.76
N ALA A 67 31.59 -10.22 3.55
CA ALA A 67 30.73 -9.74 4.63
C ALA A 67 29.93 -10.91 5.20
N ARG A 68 30.12 -11.21 6.49
CA ARG A 68 29.28 -12.16 7.21
C ARG A 68 28.00 -11.46 7.63
N GLU A 69 26.88 -12.16 7.51
CA GLU A 69 25.68 -11.75 8.20
C GLU A 69 25.97 -11.70 9.71
N PRO A 70 25.50 -10.64 10.41
CA PRO A 70 25.64 -10.56 11.86
C PRO A 70 24.96 -11.76 12.50
N ASP A 71 25.50 -12.22 13.63
CA ASP A 71 24.80 -13.23 14.41
C ASP A 71 23.49 -12.68 14.97
N TRP A 72 22.65 -13.57 15.50
CA TRP A 72 21.33 -13.19 15.97
C TRP A 72 21.34 -12.14 17.08
N GLU A 73 22.35 -12.15 17.95
CA GLU A 73 22.47 -11.17 19.03
C GLU A 73 22.88 -9.79 18.49
N GLU A 74 23.81 -9.77 17.54
CA GLU A 74 24.24 -8.57 16.84
C GLU A 74 23.12 -7.97 15.97
N ALA A 75 22.36 -8.81 15.26
CA ALA A 75 21.21 -8.40 14.47
C ALA A 75 20.13 -7.74 15.34
N LYS A 76 19.83 -8.30 16.53
CA LYS A 76 18.92 -7.68 17.50
C LYS A 76 19.42 -6.31 17.94
N ARG A 77 20.72 -6.17 18.21
CA ARG A 77 21.32 -4.89 18.61
C ARG A 77 21.17 -3.83 17.51
N LEU A 78 21.46 -4.19 16.26
CA LEU A 78 21.32 -3.31 15.09
C LEU A 78 19.87 -2.87 14.86
N ILE A 79 18.90 -3.76 15.07
CA ILE A 79 17.47 -3.44 14.96
C ILE A 79 17.06 -2.41 16.02
N GLU A 80 17.50 -2.58 17.27
CA GLU A 80 17.20 -1.63 18.36
C GLU A 80 17.89 -0.27 18.13
N GLU A 81 19.16 -0.27 17.70
CA GLU A 81 19.89 0.95 17.31
C GLU A 81 19.19 1.69 16.16
N GLY A 82 18.65 0.95 15.18
CA GLY A 82 17.88 1.49 14.06
C GLY A 82 16.58 2.16 14.49
N LYS A 83 15.85 1.57 15.46
CA LYS A 83 14.62 2.17 16.03
C LYS A 83 14.91 3.50 16.72
N LEU A 84 15.99 3.57 17.50
CA LEU A 84 16.43 4.79 18.19
C LEU A 84 16.87 5.88 17.21
N SER A 85 17.61 5.51 16.15
CA SER A 85 18.03 6.43 15.09
C SER A 85 16.84 7.00 14.29
N SER A 86 15.83 6.17 14.02
CA SER A 86 14.60 6.58 13.33
C SER A 86 13.76 7.54 14.19
N ALA A 87 13.62 7.28 15.49
CA ALA A 87 12.93 8.16 16.43
C ALA A 87 13.60 9.55 16.54
N ARG A 88 14.93 9.59 16.56
CA ARG A 88 15.71 10.84 16.60
C ARG A 88 15.61 11.64 15.30
N LYS A 89 15.58 10.97 14.14
CA LYS A 89 15.34 11.63 12.83
C LYS A 89 13.92 12.18 12.69
N GLN A 90 12.96 11.62 13.43
CA GLN A 90 11.56 12.07 13.45
C GLN A 90 11.27 13.08 14.58
N GLY A 91 12.28 13.49 15.36
CA GLY A 91 12.13 14.51 16.40
C GLY A 91 11.32 14.08 17.63
N LEU A 92 11.23 12.77 17.87
CA LEU A 92 10.49 12.18 19.02
C LEU A 92 11.36 12.01 20.27
N LEU A 93 12.66 12.34 20.18
CA LEU A 93 13.66 12.37 21.25
C LEU A 93 14.64 13.54 21.03
#